data_AF-A0A3D0SPB1-F1
#
_entry.id   AF-A0A3D0SPB1-F1
#
_cell.length_a   1.000
_cell.length_b   1.000
_cell.length_c   1.000
_cell.angle_alpha   90.00
_cell.angle_beta   90.00
_cell.angle_gamma   90.00
#
_symmetry.space_group_name_H-M   'P 1'
#
loop_
_entity.id
_entity.type
_entity.pdbx_description
1 polymer ?
#
loop_
_entity_poly.entity_id
_entity_poly.type
_entity_poly.pdbx_seq_one_letter_code
_entity_poly.pdbx_strand_id
1 'polypeptide(L)'
;MDHGRIIAQGTPRALLAAHFDDVVLQLPLADFPNPIPLSSHTVIQGRDTVEILTRDVNTAIEELLARNISLARLQIRPRTLEDLFLELTGRELRS
;
A
#
# COMPACT_ATOMS: atom_id res chain seq x y z
N MET A 1 8.65 12.26 -12.85
CA MET A 1 9.74 12.63 -13.76
C MET A 1 10.99 12.12 -13.12
N ASP A 2 11.62 11.11 -13.69
CA ASP A 2 12.94 10.66 -13.28
C ASP A 2 13.91 11.02 -14.40
N HIS A 3 15.00 11.71 -14.08
CA HIS A 3 16.02 12.18 -15.04
C HIS A 3 15.52 12.87 -16.34
N GLY A 4 14.38 13.59 -16.30
CA GLY A 4 13.86 14.32 -17.46
C GLY A 4 13.17 13.44 -18.52
N ARG A 5 12.93 12.15 -18.24
CA ARG A 5 12.07 11.28 -19.06
C ARG A 5 10.67 11.15 -18.45
N ILE A 6 9.66 11.13 -19.32
CA ILE A 6 8.28 10.86 -18.92
C ILE A 6 8.18 9.37 -18.59
N ILE A 7 8.15 9.05 -17.30
CA ILE A 7 8.04 7.68 -16.75
C ILE A 7 6.65 7.07 -16.94
N ALA A 8 5.62 7.89 -17.12
CA ALA A 8 4.27 7.48 -17.52
C ALA A 8 3.49 8.70 -18.02
N GLN A 9 2.67 8.57 -19.07
CA GLN A 9 1.88 9.66 -19.65
C GLN A 9 0.40 9.29 -19.71
N GLY A 10 -0.46 10.08 -19.09
CA GLY A 10 -1.90 9.83 -19.00
C GLY A 10 -2.53 10.60 -17.85
N THR A 11 -3.85 10.50 -17.67
CA THR A 11 -4.48 11.04 -16.46
C THR A 11 -4.09 10.19 -15.25
N PRO A 12 -3.97 10.77 -14.03
CA PRO A 12 -3.60 10.03 -12.84
C PRO A 12 -4.44 8.77 -12.61
N ARG A 13 -5.75 8.86 -12.87
CA ARG A 13 -6.68 7.73 -12.75
C ARG A 13 -6.37 6.61 -13.74
N ALA A 14 -6.03 6.94 -14.98
CA ALA A 14 -5.69 5.95 -16.01
C ALA A 14 -4.37 5.24 -15.71
N LEU A 15 -3.38 5.98 -15.20
CA LEU A 15 -2.10 5.41 -14.80
C LEU A 15 -2.26 4.48 -13.61
N LEU A 16 -3.01 4.89 -12.59
CA LEU A 16 -3.27 4.04 -11.43
C LEU A 16 -4.03 2.77 -11.83
N ALA A 17 -5.07 2.88 -12.64
CA ALA A 17 -5.85 1.72 -13.10
C ALA A 17 -5.07 0.77 -14.02
N ALA A 18 -4.05 1.25 -14.75
CA ALA A 18 -3.23 0.42 -15.61
C ALA A 18 -2.14 -0.36 -14.84
N HIS A 19 -1.81 0.09 -13.62
CA HIS A 19 -0.68 -0.43 -12.86
C HIS A 19 -1.08 -1.10 -11.55
N PHE A 20 -2.23 -0.74 -10.98
CA PHE A 20 -2.69 -1.23 -9.68
C PHE A 20 -4.13 -1.72 -9.76
N ASP A 21 -4.30 -2.99 -9.38
CA ASP A 21 -5.59 -3.60 -9.07
C ASP A 21 -5.77 -3.82 -7.55
N ASP A 22 -4.79 -3.40 -6.75
CA ASP A 22 -4.79 -3.46 -5.29
C ASP A 22 -5.10 -2.10 -4.65
N VAL A 23 -5.58 -2.16 -3.41
CA VAL A 23 -5.82 -1.00 -2.55
C VAL A 23 -4.92 -1.04 -1.33
N VAL A 24 -4.81 0.11 -0.67
CA VAL A 24 -4.05 0.25 0.57
C VAL A 24 -5.02 0.32 1.74
N LEU A 25 -4.87 -0.62 2.67
CA LEU A 25 -5.43 -0.52 4.01
C LEU A 25 -4.42 0.17 4.90
N GLN A 26 -4.81 1.30 5.47
CA GLN A 26 -3.94 2.10 6.32
C GLN A 26 -4.51 2.14 7.74
N LEU A 27 -3.65 1.81 8.70
CA LEU A 27 -3.96 1.81 10.12
C LEU A 27 -2.79 2.44 10.91
N PRO A 28 -3.04 3.05 12.06
CA PRO A 28 -1.96 3.56 12.91
C PRO A 28 -1.09 2.43 13.47
N LEU A 29 0.22 2.64 13.52
CA LEU A 29 1.19 1.66 14.02
C LEU A 29 0.89 1.24 15.46
N ALA A 30 0.37 2.15 16.28
CA ALA A 30 -0.03 1.89 17.66
C ALA A 30 -1.15 0.84 17.81
N ASP A 31 -1.91 0.56 16.75
CA ASP A 31 -2.97 -0.45 16.76
C ASP A 31 -2.43 -1.87 16.48
N PHE A 32 -1.13 -2.01 16.19
CA PHE A 32 -0.48 -3.28 15.91
C PHE A 32 0.43 -3.74 17.06
N PRO A 33 0.52 -5.05 17.30
CA PRO A 33 1.56 -5.61 18.15
C PRO A 33 2.92 -5.55 17.44
N ASN A 34 4.00 -5.59 18.22
CA ASN A 34 5.36 -5.68 17.70
C ASN A 34 5.91 -7.11 17.93
N PRO A 35 6.29 -7.87 16.89
CA PRO A 35 6.26 -7.51 15.46
C PRO A 35 4.86 -7.59 14.83
N ILE A 36 4.67 -6.88 13.72
CA ILE A 36 3.40 -6.86 12.98
C ILE A 36 3.09 -8.26 12.41
N PRO A 37 1.94 -8.88 12.77
CA PRO A 37 1.65 -10.28 12.48
C PRO A 37 1.00 -10.51 11.11
N LEU A 38 1.50 -9.83 10.06
CA LEU A 38 0.95 -9.85 8.70
C LEU A 38 1.99 -10.22 7.65
N SER A 39 2.75 -11.30 7.90
CA SER A 39 3.82 -11.77 7.00
C SER A 39 3.34 -12.20 5.61
N SER A 40 2.07 -12.59 5.46
CA SER A 40 1.48 -12.96 4.17
C SER A 40 1.13 -11.77 3.28
N HIS A 41 1.17 -10.54 3.81
CA HIS A 41 0.85 -9.33 3.08
C HIS A 41 2.11 -8.50 2.82
N THR A 42 2.08 -7.68 1.77
CA THR A 42 3.09 -6.62 1.65
C THR A 42 2.71 -5.51 2.62
N VAL A 43 3.52 -5.37 3.66
CA VAL A 43 3.33 -4.37 4.72
C VAL A 43 4.42 -3.32 4.62
N ILE A 44 4.01 -2.06 4.52
CA ILE A 44 4.90 -0.90 4.55
C ILE A 44 4.71 -0.23 5.90
N GLN A 45 5.78 -0.17 6.70
CA GLN A 45 5.77 0.53 7.98
C GLN A 45 6.28 1.95 7.76
N GLY A 46 5.38 2.91 7.95
CA GLY A 46 5.73 4.31 8.11
C GLY A 46 6.17 4.62 9.55
N ARG A 47 6.34 5.91 9.83
CA ARG A 47 6.71 6.36 11.19
C ARG A 47 5.62 6.09 12.23
N ASP A 48 4.36 6.34 11.85
CA ASP A 48 3.20 6.28 12.74
C ASP A 48 2.05 5.44 12.16
N THR A 49 2.25 4.91 10.95
CA THR A 49 1.23 4.19 10.17
C THR A 49 1.78 2.88 9.63
N VAL A 50 0.86 1.97 9.38
CA VAL A 50 1.08 0.67 8.75
C VAL A 50 0.15 0.61 7.55
N GLU A 51 0.74 0.36 6.39
CA GLU A 51 0.04 0.24 5.13
C GLU A 51 0.13 -1.21 4.66
N ILE A 52 -1.03 -1.78 4.33
CA ILE A 52 -1.17 -3.16 3.89
C ILE A 52 -1.75 -3.12 2.48
N LEU A 53 -0.99 -3.67 1.54
CA LEU A 53 -1.38 -3.75 0.14
C LEU A 53 -2.19 -5.03 -0.06
N THR A 54 -3.41 -4.92 -0.58
CA THR A 54 -4.26 -6.08 -0.85
C THR A 54 -5.11 -5.91 -2.09
N ARG A 55 -5.33 -7.01 -2.81
CA ARG A 55 -6.31 -7.11 -3.91
C ARG A 55 -7.68 -7.60 -3.42
N ASP A 56 -7.72 -8.16 -2.21
CA ASP A 56 -8.93 -8.63 -1.56
C ASP A 56 -9.05 -7.97 -0.19
N VAL A 57 -9.86 -6.91 -0.15
CA VAL A 57 -10.12 -6.13 1.06
C VAL A 57 -10.81 -6.99 2.11
N ASN A 58 -11.72 -7.88 1.72
CA ASN A 58 -12.51 -8.65 2.67
C ASN A 58 -11.61 -9.64 3.41
N THR A 59 -10.82 -10.41 2.66
CA THR A 59 -9.86 -11.36 3.24
C THR A 59 -8.86 -10.65 4.17
N ALA A 60 -8.35 -9.48 3.77
CA ALA A 60 -7.44 -8.71 4.62
C ALA A 60 -8.10 -8.17 5.90
N ILE A 61 -9.35 -7.70 5.81
CA ILE A 61 -10.14 -7.26 6.98
C ILE A 61 -10.39 -8.43 7.94
N GLU A 62 -10.79 -9.60 7.42
CA GLU A 62 -10.99 -10.80 8.22
C GLU A 62 -9.72 -11.21 8.95
N GLU A 63 -8.57 -11.14 8.28
CA GLU A 63 -7.27 -11.43 8.89
C GLU A 63 -6.89 -10.46 10.01
N LEU A 64 -7.16 -9.16 9.83
CA LEU A 64 -6.94 -8.14 10.87
C LEU A 64 -7.82 -8.39 12.09
N LEU A 65 -9.10 -8.71 11.88
CA LEU A 65 -10.05 -9.03 12.95
C LEU A 65 -9.64 -10.31 13.70
N ALA A 66 -9.23 -11.35 12.98
CA ALA A 66 -8.76 -12.61 13.58
C ALA A 66 -7.54 -12.41 14.49
N ARG A 67 -6.77 -11.34 14.26
CA ARG A 67 -5.59 -10.96 15.06
C ARG A 67 -5.91 -9.92 16.14
N ASN A 68 -7.19 -9.60 16.36
CA ASN A 68 -7.67 -8.57 17.30
C ASN A 68 -7.08 -7.18 17.05
N ILE A 69 -6.77 -6.85 15.79
CA ILE A 69 -6.31 -5.50 15.41
C ILE A 69 -7.55 -4.60 15.27
N SER A 70 -7.52 -3.45 15.94
CA SER A 70 -8.63 -2.50 15.91
C SER A 70 -8.77 -1.88 14.52
N LEU A 71 -9.97 -1.98 13.94
CA LEU A 71 -10.30 -1.34 12.67
C LEU A 71 -10.92 0.05 12.85
N ALA A 72 -10.98 0.58 14.08
CA ALA A 72 -11.65 1.85 14.38
C ALA A 72 -11.07 3.05 13.60
N ARG A 73 -9.80 2.94 13.20
CA ARG A 73 -9.07 3.97 12.44
C ARG A 73 -8.64 3.47 11.06
N LEU A 74 -9.27 2.39 10.57
CA LEU A 74 -8.98 1.84 9.26
C LEU A 74 -9.36 2.86 8.19
N GLN A 75 -8.40 3.16 7.32
CA GLN A 75 -8.64 3.92 6.10
C GLN A 75 -8.36 3.02 4.90
N ILE A 76 -9.28 3.04 3.94
CA ILE A 76 -9.11 2.36 2.65
C ILE A 76 -8.87 3.44 1.62
N ARG A 77 -7.71 3.43 0.98
CA ARG A 77 -7.37 4.39 -0.06
C ARG A 77 -6.89 3.70 -1.33
N PRO A 78 -7.13 4.29 -2.51
CA PRO A 78 -6.46 3.84 -3.72
C PRO A 78 -4.95 4.13 -3.60
N ARG A 79 -4.17 3.43 -4.44
CA ARG A 79 -2.77 3.77 -4.70
C ARG A 79 -2.67 5.20 -5.26
N THR A 80 -1.58 5.87 -4.92
CA THR A 80 -1.27 7.23 -5.37
C THR A 80 -0.16 7.23 -6.43
N LEU A 81 0.08 8.37 -7.07
CA LEU A 81 1.20 8.51 -8.00
C LEU A 81 2.56 8.38 -7.31
N GLU A 82 2.63 8.67 -6.01
CA GLU A 82 3.84 8.44 -5.20
C GLU A 82 4.09 6.94 -5.03
N ASP A 83 3.03 6.15 -4.78
CA ASP A 83 3.12 4.68 -4.77
C ASP A 83 3.59 4.14 -6.15
N LEU A 84 3.06 4.70 -7.25
CA LEU A 84 3.48 4.37 -8.61
C LEU A 84 4.95 4.70 -8.85
N PHE A 85 5.38 5.89 -8.40
CA PHE A 85 6.77 6.32 -8.54
C PHE A 85 7.71 5.41 -7.76
N LEU A 86 7.37 5.04 -6.52
CA LEU A 86 8.16 4.13 -5.70
C LEU A 86 8.25 2.73 -6.34
N GLU A 87 7.17 2.23 -6.93
CA GLU A 87 7.19 0.93 -7.63
C GLU A 87 8.06 0.97 -8.90
N LEU A 88 7.97 2.04 -9.70
CA LEU A 88 8.72 2.17 -10.94
C LEU A 88 10.22 2.42 -10.68
N THR A 89 10.56 3.32 -9.75
CA THR A 89 11.96 3.65 -9.43
C THR A 89 12.63 2.59 -8.55
N GLY A 90 11.87 1.88 -7.71
CA GLY A 90 12.35 0.72 -6.96
C GLY A 90 12.70 -0.48 -7.84
N ARG A 91 12.25 -0.51 -9.11
CA ARG A 91 12.69 -1.47 -10.14
C ARG A 91 13.97 -1.02 -10.84
N GLU A 92 14.19 0.28 -11.05
CA GLU A 92 15.40 0.80 -11.73
C GLU A 92 16.68 0.70 -10.88
N LEU A 93 16.59 0.77 -9.55
CA LEU A 93 17.75 0.58 -8.65
C LEU A 93 18.23 -0.88 -8.55
N ARG A 94 17.61 -1.81 -9.28
CA ARG A 94 17.95 -3.24 -9.29
C ARG A 94 18.55 -3.71 -10.62
N SER A 95 19.08 -2.80 -11.44
CA SER A 95 19.86 -3.10 -12.65
C SER A 95 21.32 -2.69 -12.51
#